data_AF-A0A951DET0-F1
#
_entry.id   AF-A0A951DET0-F1
#
_cell.length_a   1.000
_cell.length_b   1.000
_cell.length_c   1.000
_cell.angle_alpha   90.00
_cell.angle_beta   90.00
_cell.angle_gamma   90.00
#
_symmetry.space_group_name_H-M   'P 1'
#
loop_
_entity.id
_entity.type
_entity.pdbx_description
1 polymer ?
#
loop_
_entity_poly.entity_id
_entity_poly.type
_entity_poly.pdbx_seq_one_letter_code
_entity_poly.pdbx_strand_id
1 'polypeptide(L)' 'RVIAEGIGKMPENERTVLSLYYKEELNLREIASIMGLHITRISQLRAQGILRLRGFIDHKWPSSKGIY' A
#
# COMPACT_ATOMS: atom_id res chain seq x y z
N ARG A 1 0.37 -9.00 -14.79
CA ARG A 1 -0.31 -8.18 -13.75
C ARG A 1 0.71 -7.75 -12.68
N VAL A 2 1.52 -6.72 -12.95
CA VAL A 2 2.65 -6.32 -12.06
C VAL A 2 2.16 -5.81 -10.71
N ILE A 3 1.10 -4.99 -10.69
CA ILE A 3 0.55 -4.42 -9.44
C ILE A 3 0.01 -5.52 -8.51
N ALA A 4 -0.71 -6.51 -9.06
CA ALA A 4 -1.26 -7.62 -8.27
C ALA A 4 -0.16 -8.47 -7.63
N GLU A 5 0.97 -8.70 -8.32
CA GLU A 5 2.12 -9.41 -7.76
C GLU A 5 2.79 -8.59 -6.64
N GLY A 6 2.89 -7.26 -6.81
CA GLY A 6 3.42 -6.35 -5.79
C GLY A 6 2.57 -6.33 -4.52
N ILE A 7 1.24 -6.30 -4.66
CA ILE A 7 0.30 -6.43 -3.54
C ILE A 7 0.45 -7.81 -2.88
N GLY A 8 0.60 -8.89 -3.66
CA GLY A 8 0.78 -10.25 -3.15
C GLY A 8 2.06 -10.45 -2.30
N LYS A 9 3.11 -9.67 -2.57
CA LYS A 9 4.38 -9.67 -1.82
C LYS A 9 4.41 -8.68 -0.65
N MET A 10 3.36 -7.88 -0.48
CA MET A 10 3.26 -6.90 0.60
C MET A 10 2.92 -7.59 1.94
N PRO A 11 3.48 -7.12 3.08
CA PRO A 11 3.04 -7.50 4.41
C PRO A 11 1.52 -7.41 4.58
N GLU A 12 0.94 -8.36 5.30
CA GLU A 12 -0.51 -8.49 5.43
C GLU A 12 -1.17 -7.26 6.07
N ASN A 13 -0.53 -6.67 7.08
CA ASN A 13 -0.99 -5.44 7.72
C ASN A 13 -1.01 -4.23 6.76
N GLU A 14 0.03 -4.02 5.95
CA GLU A 14 0.08 -2.96 4.93
C GLU A 14 -1.01 -3.19 3.89
N ARG A 15 -1.17 -4.44 3.42
CA ARG A 15 -2.18 -4.84 2.43
C ARG A 15 -3.60 -4.61 2.93
N THR A 16 -3.88 -5.00 4.17
CA THR A 16 -5.20 -4.82 4.80
C THR A 16 -5.53 -3.34 4.93
N VAL A 17 -4.59 -2.50 5.37
CA VAL A 17 -4.80 -1.05 5.44
C VAL A 17 -5.12 -0.46 4.06
N LEU A 18 -4.36 -0.84 3.02
CA LEU A 18 -4.64 -0.36 1.66
C LEU A 18 -5.97 -0.87 1.12
N SER A 19 -6.35 -2.12 1.40
CA SER A 19 -7.65 -2.66 0.99
C SER A 19 -8.78 -1.91 1.66
N LEU A 20 -8.74 -1.71 2.98
CA LEU A 20 -9.79 -0.98 3.69
C LEU A 20 -9.89 0.47 3.22
N TYR A 21 -8.76 1.10 2.90
CA TYR A 21 -8.73 2.50 2.44
C TYR A 21 -9.20 2.67 0.99
N TYR A 22 -8.73 1.84 0.06
CA TYR A 22 -8.99 2.01 -1.38
C TYR A 22 -10.17 1.19 -1.92
N LYS A 23 -10.48 0.05 -1.30
CA LYS A 23 -11.56 -0.84 -1.75
C LYS A 23 -12.85 -0.62 -0.96
N GLU A 24 -12.73 -0.46 0.35
CA GLU A 24 -13.88 -0.26 1.25
C GLU A 24 -14.10 1.22 1.58
N GLU A 25 -13.32 2.12 0.99
CA GLU A 25 -13.42 3.59 1.11
C GLU A 25 -13.41 4.12 2.55
N LEU A 26 -12.84 3.35 3.49
CA LEU A 26 -12.78 3.72 4.90
C LEU A 26 -11.73 4.79 5.17
N ASN A 27 -12.04 5.67 6.11
CA ASN A 27 -11.09 6.65 6.59
C ASN A 27 -10.12 6.07 7.64
N LEU A 28 -9.00 6.76 7.89
CA LEU A 28 -7.95 6.26 8.79
C LEU A 28 -8.43 6.02 10.24
N ARG A 29 -9.48 6.71 10.70
CA ARG A 29 -10.05 6.52 12.04
C ARG A 29 -10.87 5.24 12.13
N GLU A 30 -11.67 4.96 11.11
CA GLU A 30 -12.45 3.73 11.01
C GLU A 30 -11.53 2.52 10.92
N ILE A 31 -10.49 2.60 10.09
CA ILE A 31 -9.48 1.54 9.96
C ILE A 31 -8.73 1.31 11.27
N ALA A 32 -8.37 2.40 11.98
CA ALA A 32 -7.73 2.32 13.30
C ALA A 32 -8.61 1.58 14.31
N SER A 33 -9.92 1.86 14.32
CA SER A 33 -10.89 1.17 15.17
C SER A 33 -11.00 -0.33 14.82
N ILE A 34 -11.13 -0.66 13.53
CA ILE A 34 -11.24 -2.06 13.05
C ILE A 34 -9.99 -2.87 13.37
N MET A 35 -8.80 -2.30 13.19
CA MET A 35 -7.54 -3.00 13.41
C MET A 35 -7.07 -2.96 14.87
N GLY A 36 -7.76 -2.20 15.76
CA GLY A 36 -7.34 -2.03 17.15
C GLY A 36 -5.98 -1.32 17.29
N LEU A 37 -5.63 -0.45 16.35
CA LEU A 37 -4.33 0.24 16.30
C LEU A 37 -4.51 1.75 16.34
N HIS A 38 -3.47 2.48 16.77
CA HIS A 38 -3.50 3.94 16.73
C HIS A 38 -3.52 4.47 15.28
N ILE A 39 -4.19 5.60 15.04
CA ILE A 39 -4.30 6.25 13.73
C ILE A 39 -2.91 6.50 13.11
N THR A 40 -1.94 6.91 13.93
CA THR A 40 -0.54 7.11 13.50
C THR A 40 0.05 5.84 12.89
N ARG A 41 -0.22 4.69 13.49
CA ARG A 41 0.26 3.39 13.00
C ARG A 41 -0.38 3.04 11.66
N ILE A 42 -1.68 3.29 11.49
CA ILE A 42 -2.37 3.07 10.21
C ILE A 42 -1.81 3.99 9.12
N SER A 43 -1.58 5.27 9.44
CA SER A 43 -0.97 6.22 8.49
C SER A 43 0.42 5.76 8.03
N GLN A 44 1.24 5.27 8.96
CA GLN A 44 2.56 4.69 8.66
C GLN A 44 2.45 3.44 7.78
N LEU A 45 1.58 2.49 8.13
CA LEU A 45 1.38 1.26 7.36
C LEU A 45 0.92 1.57 5.92
N ARG A 46 0.03 2.56 5.75
CA ARG A 46 -0.39 3.04 4.43
C ARG A 46 0.81 3.57 3.63
N ALA A 47 1.61 4.44 4.23
CA ALA A 47 2.79 5.01 3.57
C ALA A 47 3.82 3.92 3.20
N GLN A 48 4.07 2.97 4.10
CA GLN A 48 4.96 1.83 3.86
C GLN A 48 4.47 0.95 2.70
N GLY A 49 3.17 0.63 2.68
CA GLY A 49 2.57 -0.13 1.60
C GLY A 49 2.70 0.55 0.24
N ILE A 50 2.47 1.88 0.16
CA ILE A 50 2.64 2.65 -1.08
C ILE A 50 4.11 2.66 -1.52
N LEU A 51 5.05 2.91 -0.61
CA LEU A 51 6.48 2.91 -0.92
C LEU A 51 6.95 1.54 -1.44
N ARG A 52 6.51 0.47 -0.81
CA ARG A 52 6.82 -0.90 -1.23
C ARG A 52 6.25 -1.21 -2.61
N LEU A 53 5.01 -0.80 -2.86
CA LEU A 53 4.37 -0.99 -4.17
C LEU A 53 5.12 -0.19 -5.26
N ARG A 54 5.52 1.04 -4.97
CA ARG A 54 6.34 1.85 -5.89
C ARG A 54 7.68 1.20 -6.20
N GLY A 55 8.40 0.73 -5.18
CA GLY A 55 9.68 0.02 -5.39
C GLY A 55 9.51 -1.27 -6.19
N PHE A 56 8.40 -1.99 -6.00
CA PHE A 56 8.09 -3.17 -6.80
C PHE A 56 7.83 -2.83 -8.27
N ILE A 57 7.05 -1.77 -8.53
CA ILE A 57 6.76 -1.30 -9.89
C ILE A 57 8.05 -0.81 -10.55
N ASP A 58 8.86 0.01 -9.88
CA ASP A 58 10.11 0.54 -10.41
C ASP A 58 11.10 -0.57 -10.78
N HIS A 59 11.19 -1.62 -9.96
CA HIS A 59 12.04 -2.77 -10.27
C HIS A 59 11.54 -3.58 -11.47
N LYS A 60 10.22 -3.76 -11.62
CA LYS A 60 9.60 -4.54 -12.71
C LYS A 60 9.40 -3.73 -13.99
N TRP A 61 9.35 -2.41 -13.86
CA TRP A 61 9.15 -1.42 -14.91
C TRP A 61 10.01 -0.18 -14.59
N PRO A 62 11.34 -0.25 -14.82
CA PRO A 62 12.21 0.88 -14.63
C PRO A 62 11.83 1.95 -15.66
N SER A 63 11.29 3.08 -15.21
CA SER A 63 10.71 4.12 -16.07
C SER A 63 11.76 4.97 -16.82
N SER A 64 12.89 4.37 -17.21
CA SER A 64 13.95 5.00 -17.98
C SER A 64 14.44 4.08 -19.10
N LYS A 65 13.63 3.96 -20.16
CA LYS A 65 14.13 3.94 -21.54
C LYS A 65 13.31 4.96 -22.33
N GLY A 66 13.94 6.13 -22.56
CA GLY A 66 13.42 7.30 -23.29
C GLY A 66 12.95 8.37 -22.31
N ILE A 67 13.75 9.35 -21.87
CA ILE A 67 14.53 10.32 -22.66
C ILE A 67 13.85 10.59 -24.01
N TYR A 68 12.92 11.54 -24.00
CA TYR A 68 12.74 12.44 -25.14
C TYR A 68 13.65 13.65 -24.91
#